data_AF-X1B030-F1
#
_entry.id   AF-X1B030-F1
#
_cell.length_a   1.000
_cell.length_b   1.000
_cell.length_c   1.000
_cell.angle_alpha   90.00
_cell.angle_beta   90.00
_cell.angle_gamma   90.00
#
_symmetry.space_group_name_H-M   'P 1'
#
loop_
_entity.id
_entity.type
_entity.pdbx_description
1 polymer ?
#
loop_
_entity_poly.entity_id
_entity_poly.type
_entity_poly.pdbx_seq_one_letter_code
_entity_poly.pdbx_strand_id
1 'polypeptide(L)' 'MTQELAINGGKPVRDKLLPYGHQWIDEEDIKAVIEVLRSDWITQGPKVVEFEKEFAKYVGARYAVAVNSGTAAL' A
#
# COMPACT_ATOMS: atom_id res chain seq x y z
N MET A 1 -41.19 17.11 -6.22
CA MET A 1 -41.04 15.67 -5.97
C MET A 1 -39.68 15.45 -5.33
N THR A 2 -39.64 15.07 -4.07
CA THR A 2 -38.42 14.63 -3.38
C THR A 2 -38.01 13.27 -3.98
N GLN A 3 -36.78 13.15 -4.47
CA GLN A 3 -36.28 11.86 -4.96
C GLN A 3 -36.16 10.87 -3.79
N GLU A 4 -36.57 9.62 -4.01
CA GLU A 4 -36.47 8.55 -3.01
C GLU A 4 -35.01 8.19 -2.75
N LEU A 5 -34.62 8.09 -1.47
CA LEU A 5 -33.26 7.74 -1.10
C LEU A 5 -32.95 6.29 -1.48
N ALA A 6 -31.69 6.03 -1.84
CA ALA A 6 -31.25 4.69 -2.24
C ALA A 6 -31.42 3.63 -1.14
N ILE A 7 -31.24 4.02 0.13
CA ILE A 7 -31.49 3.15 1.29
C ILE A 7 -32.96 2.73 1.42
N ASN A 8 -33.87 3.45 0.78
CA ASN A 8 -35.32 3.18 0.77
C ASN A 8 -35.79 2.54 -0.55
N GLY A 9 -34.89 2.09 -1.43
CA GLY A 9 -35.24 1.49 -2.73
C GLY A 9 -35.20 2.46 -3.92
N GLY A 10 -34.84 3.73 -3.70
CA GLY A 10 -34.55 4.69 -4.77
C GLY A 10 -33.25 4.39 -5.53
N LYS A 11 -32.97 5.16 -6.59
CA LYS A 11 -31.72 4.99 -7.35
C LYS A 11 -30.52 5.58 -6.58
N PRO A 12 -29.40 4.85 -6.42
CA PRO A 12 -28.15 5.41 -5.91
C PRO A 12 -27.67 6.62 -6.68
N VAL A 13 -27.19 7.64 -5.96
CA VAL A 13 -26.61 8.86 -6.56
C VAL A 13 -25.32 8.56 -7.34
N ARG A 14 -24.61 7.47 -6.97
CA ARG A 14 -23.38 7.02 -7.63
C ARG A 14 -23.52 5.57 -8.05
N ASP A 15 -23.10 5.29 -9.27
CA ASP A 15 -23.00 3.90 -9.76
C ASP A 15 -21.73 3.20 -9.24
N LYS A 16 -20.74 3.97 -8.76
CA LYS A 16 -19.47 3.46 -8.22
C LYS A 16 -19.38 3.67 -6.71
N LEU A 17 -18.99 2.61 -6.01
CA LEU A 17 -18.68 2.64 -4.57
C LEU A 17 -17.64 3.73 -4.26
N LEU A 18 -17.86 4.45 -3.16
CA LEU A 18 -16.88 5.37 -2.59
C LEU A 18 -16.26 4.69 -1.36
N PRO A 19 -15.10 4.03 -1.47
CA PRO A 19 -14.49 3.32 -0.36
C PRO A 19 -13.92 4.29 0.67
N TYR A 20 -13.84 3.85 1.93
CA TYR A 20 -13.17 4.61 3.01
C TYR A 20 -11.68 4.83 2.71
N GLY A 21 -11.02 3.81 2.14
CA GLY A 21 -9.64 3.87 1.70
C GLY A 21 -9.45 3.03 0.45
N HIS A 22 -8.52 3.47 -0.40
CA HIS A 22 -8.08 2.76 -1.58
C HIS A 22 -6.57 2.98 -1.72
N GLN A 23 -5.85 1.97 -2.16
CA GLN A 23 -4.41 2.09 -2.39
C GLN A 23 -4.16 3.08 -3.53
N TRP A 24 -3.16 3.95 -3.34
CA TRP A 24 -2.55 4.69 -4.43
C TRP A 24 -1.38 3.85 -4.92
N ILE A 25 -1.40 3.46 -6.18
CA ILE A 25 -0.33 2.72 -6.84
C ILE A 25 -0.06 3.43 -8.17
N ASP A 26 1.19 3.75 -8.45
CA ASP A 26 1.62 4.35 -9.72
C ASP A 26 2.61 3.46 -10.48
N GLU A 27 3.17 4.00 -11.57
CA GLU A 27 4.12 3.27 -12.41
C GLU A 27 5.47 3.03 -11.74
N GLU A 28 5.88 3.90 -10.81
CA GLU A 28 7.12 3.70 -10.05
C GLU A 28 6.99 2.50 -9.11
N ASP A 29 5.84 2.33 -8.46
CA ASP A 29 5.54 1.16 -7.64
C ASP A 29 5.62 -0.14 -8.46
N ILE A 30 4.98 -0.15 -9.63
CA ILE A 30 4.96 -1.32 -10.54
C ILE A 30 6.38 -1.65 -11.00
N LYS A 31 7.15 -0.63 -11.38
CA LYS A 31 8.53 -0.81 -11.84
C LYS A 31 9.40 -1.40 -10.75
N ALA A 32 9.30 -0.93 -9.51
CA ALA A 32 10.05 -1.46 -8.38
C ALA A 32 9.79 -2.97 -8.17
N VAL A 33 8.53 -3.41 -8.30
CA VAL A 33 8.17 -4.83 -8.20
C VAL A 33 8.76 -5.63 -9.37
N ILE A 34 8.65 -5.12 -10.61
CA ILE A 34 9.19 -5.80 -11.80
C ILE A 34 10.71 -5.97 -11.70
N GLU A 35 11.43 -4.97 -11.19
CA GLU A 35 12.88 -5.06 -10.97
C GLU A 35 13.24 -6.21 -10.02
N VAL A 36 12.49 -6.38 -8.93
CA VAL A 36 12.68 -7.49 -7.98
C VAL A 36 12.36 -8.84 -8.63
N LEU A 37 11.23 -8.94 -9.34
CA LEU A 37 10.80 -10.18 -10.01
C LEU A 37 11.78 -10.65 -11.09
N ARG A 38 12.55 -9.73 -11.68
CA ARG A 38 13.60 -10.04 -12.67
C ARG A 38 14.98 -10.27 -12.06
N SER A 39 15.13 -10.07 -10.75
CA SER A 39 16.38 -10.27 -10.03
C SER A 39 16.51 -11.69 -9.48
N ASP A 40 17.66 -12.01 -8.88
CA ASP A 40 17.90 -13.31 -8.24
C ASP A 40 17.16 -13.49 -6.90
N TRP A 41 16.57 -12.42 -6.35
CA TRP A 41 16.01 -12.41 -5.00
C TRP A 41 14.57 -11.92 -4.99
N ILE A 42 13.64 -12.78 -4.56
CA ILE A 42 12.20 -12.45 -4.45
C ILE A 42 11.68 -12.43 -3.01
N THR A 43 12.52 -12.77 -2.03
CA THR A 43 12.19 -12.73 -0.59
C THR A 43 13.22 -11.88 0.17
N GLN A 44 14.06 -12.51 1.01
CA GLN A 44 15.15 -11.82 1.69
C GLN A 44 16.23 -11.47 0.66
N GLY A 45 16.49 -10.18 0.47
CA GLY A 45 17.40 -9.71 -0.57
C GLY A 45 17.83 -8.27 -0.38
N PRO A 46 18.63 -7.73 -1.31
CA PRO A 46 19.22 -6.39 -1.18
C PRO A 46 18.19 -5.26 -1.02
N LYS A 47 16.99 -5.42 -1.59
CA LYS A 47 15.90 -4.44 -1.44
C LYS A 47 15.38 -4.30 0.00
N VAL A 48 15.48 -5.35 0.81
CA VAL A 48 15.15 -5.27 2.25
C VAL A 48 16.16 -4.36 2.97
N VAL A 49 17.45 -4.58 2.71
CA VAL A 49 18.54 -3.77 3.30
C VAL A 49 18.47 -2.31 2.84
N GLU A 50 18.12 -2.07 1.58
CA GLU A 50 17.89 -0.73 1.05
C GLU A 50 16.73 -0.03 1.78
N PHE A 51 15.59 -0.70 1.92
CA PHE A 51 14.43 -0.19 2.64
C PHE A 51 14.74 0.12 4.10
N GLU A 52 15.40 -0.78 4.82
CA GLU A 52 15.76 -0.57 6.23
C GLU A 52 16.66 0.64 6.43
N LYS A 53 17.64 0.85 5.54
CA LYS A 53 18.53 2.02 5.60
C LYS A 53 17.79 3.32 5.35
N GLU A 54 16.99 3.39 4.29
CA GLU A 54 16.22 4.59 3.95
C GLU A 54 15.15 4.87 5.00
N PHE A 55 14.50 3.84 5.54
CA PHE A 55 13.49 4.01 6.59
C PHE A 55 14.10 4.49 7.90
N ALA A 56 15.24 3.92 8.34
CA ALA A 56 15.96 4.39 9.53
C ALA A 56 16.34 5.87 9.41
N LYS A 57 16.83 6.28 8.23
CA LYS A 57 17.13 7.68 7.92
C LYS A 57 15.88 8.55 7.95
N TYR A 58 14.77 8.09 7.36
CA TYR A 58 13.50 8.81 7.30
C TYR A 58 12.94 9.11 8.70
N VAL A 59 12.98 8.14 9.61
CA VAL A 59 12.46 8.31 10.98
C VAL A 59 13.48 8.88 11.97
N GLY A 60 14.73 9.08 11.55
CA GLY A 60 15.82 9.56 12.42
C GLY A 60 16.33 8.53 13.43
N ALA A 61 16.13 7.24 13.17
CA ALA A 61 16.64 6.15 13.99
C ALA A 61 18.03 5.69 13.53
N ARG A 62 18.78 5.04 14.44
CA ARG A 62 20.07 4.43 14.08
C ARG A 62 19.91 3.17 13.23
N TYR A 63 18.85 2.39 13.47
CA TYR A 63 18.58 1.12 12.82
C TYR A 63 17.08 0.95 12.57
N ALA A 64 16.73 0.17 11.55
CA ALA A 64 15.37 -0.31 11.30
C ALA A 64 15.42 -1.78 10.88
N VAL A 65 14.35 -2.53 11.14
CA VAL A 65 14.20 -3.94 10.74
C VAL A 65 12.86 -4.09 10.04
N ALA A 66 12.88 -4.61 8.82
CA ALA A 66 11.67 -4.85 8.05
C ALA A 66 11.04 -6.18 8.46
N VAL A 67 9.74 -6.16 8.71
CA VAL A 67 8.93 -7.35 9.00
C VAL A 67 7.65 -7.33 8.19
N ASN A 68 6.94 -8.46 8.11
CA ASN A 68 5.76 -8.60 7.27
C ASN A 68 4.51 -7.84 7.76
N SER A 69 4.48 -7.37 9.00
CA SER A 69 3.36 -6.63 9.58
C SER A 69 3.74 -5.91 10.86
N GLY A 70 2.97 -4.88 11.24
CA GLY A 70 3.15 -4.19 12.52
C GLY A 70 2.95 -5.08 13.74
N THR A 71 2.06 -6.07 13.67
CA THR A 71 1.85 -7.05 14.76
C THR A 71 3.07 -7.93 14.98
N ALA A 72 3.79 -8.32 13.91
CA ALA A 72 5.01 -9.10 14.05
C ALA A 72 6.19 -8.28 14.60
N ALA A 73 6.10 -6.95 14.58
CA ALA A 73 7.15 -6.05 15.07
C ALA A 73 7.08 -5.81 16.59
N LEU A 74 5.91 -6.03 17.21
CA LEU A 74 5.63 -5.80 18.64
C LEU A 74 5.87 -7.07 19.46
#